data_AF-A0A1W9UIU1-F1
#
_entry.id   AF-A0A1W9UIU1-F1
#
_cell.length_a   1.000
_cell.length_b   1.000
_cell.length_c   1.000
_cell.angle_alpha   90.00
_cell.angle_beta   90.00
_cell.angle_gamma   90.00
#
_symmetry.space_group_name_H-M   'P 1'
#
loop_
_entity.id
_entity.type
_entity.pdbx_description
1 polymer ?
#
loop_
_entity_poly.entity_id
_entity_poly.type
_entity_poly.pdbx_seq_one_letter_code
_entity_poly.pdbx_strand_id
1 'polypeptide(L)'
;MSLSVGREPNTMMKVVILTHNYRVVGRVYIKKGLRLTDMVCDARQFIAVAAAQVWERQSGNNLLQAGFINVSRDEIEIILPADEVDCSVDDIGSLGTWMVQQGQKCEDEQFHPQLDVDIDVD
;
A
#
# COMPACT_ATOMS: atom_id res chain seq x y z
N MET A 1 5.68 19.78 38.69
CA MET A 1 5.55 18.33 38.46
C MET A 1 5.29 18.12 36.98
N SER A 2 6.33 17.78 36.23
CA SER A 2 6.25 17.61 34.78
C SER A 2 5.96 16.14 34.49
N LEU A 3 4.75 15.82 34.04
CA LEU A 3 4.42 14.49 33.55
C LEU A 3 5.15 14.32 32.21
N SER A 4 6.33 13.68 32.24
CA SER A 4 6.93 13.11 31.04
C SER A 4 6.03 11.97 30.60
N VAL A 5 5.05 12.28 29.76
CA VAL A 5 4.39 11.29 28.90
C VAL A 5 5.50 10.52 28.22
N GLY A 6 5.66 9.25 28.62
CA GLY A 6 6.55 8.31 27.96
C GLY A 6 6.08 8.17 26.53
N ARG A 7 6.61 9.01 25.65
CA ARG A 7 6.44 8.87 24.20
C ARG A 7 7.34 7.71 23.82
N GLU A 8 6.83 6.50 24.00
CA GLU A 8 7.34 5.33 23.31
C GLU A 8 7.52 5.73 21.83
N PRO A 9 8.59 5.29 21.15
CA PRO A 9 8.79 5.62 19.75
C PRO A 9 7.63 5.03 18.97
N ASN A 10 6.65 5.88 18.71
CA ASN A 10 5.42 5.49 18.07
C ASN A 10 5.72 5.20 16.60
N THR A 11 5.80 3.93 16.21
CA THR A 11 6.00 3.56 14.81
C THR A 11 4.70 3.81 14.04
N MET A 12 4.68 4.89 13.26
CA MET A 12 3.64 5.13 12.28
C MET A 12 3.95 4.35 11.01
N MET A 13 3.03 3.49 10.60
CA MET A 13 3.13 2.76 9.34
C MET A 13 2.20 3.40 8.32
N LYS A 14 2.70 3.64 7.10
CA LYS A 14 1.86 4.08 5.99
C LYS A 14 1.07 2.87 5.49
N VAL A 15 -0.23 3.02 5.34
CA VAL A 15 -1.14 1.95 4.89
C VAL A 15 -2.04 2.44 3.78
N VAL A 16 -2.45 1.50 2.95
CA VAL A 16 -3.55 1.64 2.02
C VAL A 16 -4.68 0.78 2.55
N ILE A 17 -5.87 1.35 2.62
CA ILE A 17 -7.10 0.69 3.02
C ILE A 17 -8.05 0.78 1.83
N LEU A 18 -8.58 -0.36 1.40
CA LEU A 18 -9.60 -0.45 0.37
C LEU A 18 -10.90 -0.86 1.04
N THR A 19 -11.91 -0.02 0.86
CA THR A 19 -13.30 -0.29 1.20
C THR A 19 -14.09 -0.46 -0.10
N HIS A 20 -15.39 -0.75 0.04
CA HIS A 20 -16.28 -1.00 -1.09
C HIS A 20 -16.18 0.04 -2.20
N ASN A 21 -16.24 1.33 -1.84
CA ASN A 21 -16.24 2.45 -2.78
C ASN A 21 -15.01 3.37 -2.67
N TYR A 22 -14.24 3.25 -1.59
CA TYR A 22 -13.20 4.22 -1.28
C TYR A 22 -11.85 3.55 -1.11
N ARG A 23 -10.83 4.28 -1.57
CA ARG A 23 -9.44 4.01 -1.25
C ARG A 23 -9.00 5.05 -0.24
N VAL A 24 -8.52 4.62 0.91
CA VAL A 24 -7.96 5.50 1.95
C VAL A 24 -6.48 5.22 2.05
N VAL A 25 -5.64 6.24 1.86
CA VAL A 25 -4.19 6.15 2.09
C VAL A 25 -3.85 7.08 3.23
N GLY A 26 -3.11 6.57 4.19
CA GLY A 26 -2.72 7.36 5.36
C GLY A 26 -1.71 6.63 6.22
N ARG A 27 -1.66 7.02 7.49
CA ARG A 27 -0.76 6.42 8.47
C ARG A 27 -1.54 5.90 9.65
N VAL A 28 -1.29 4.66 10.04
CA VAL A 28 -1.86 4.07 11.24
C VAL A 28 -0.79 3.93 12.31
N TYR A 29 -1.25 3.98 13.56
CA TYR A 29 -0.38 3.74 14.69
C TYR A 29 -0.29 2.23 14.96
N ILE A 30 0.92 1.68 14.89
CA ILE A 30 1.17 0.26 15.20
C ILE A 30 2.13 0.21 16.38
N LYS A 31 1.73 -0.55 17.41
CA LYS A 31 2.60 -0.84 18.55
C LYS A 31 3.81 -1.65 18.08
N LYS A 32 4.99 -1.35 18.62
CA LYS A 32 6.23 -2.02 18.24
C LYS A 32 6.11 -3.54 18.42
N GLY A 33 6.41 -4.30 17.36
CA GLY A 33 6.39 -5.77 17.36
C GLY A 33 5.04 -6.41 17.03
N LEU A 34 3.97 -5.64 16.82
CA LEU A 34 2.69 -6.15 16.33
C LEU A 34 2.62 -6.13 14.81
N ARG A 35 2.00 -7.15 14.22
CA ARG A 35 1.71 -7.18 12.78
C ARG A 35 0.50 -6.28 12.48
N LEU A 36 0.43 -5.79 11.26
CA LEU A 36 -0.71 -5.00 10.79
C LEU A 36 -2.03 -5.79 10.92
N THR A 37 -2.01 -7.08 10.60
CA THR A 37 -3.17 -7.97 10.73
C THR A 37 -3.63 -8.12 12.17
N ASP A 38 -2.70 -8.27 13.12
CA ASP A 38 -3.04 -8.39 14.54
C ASP A 38 -3.67 -7.09 15.05
N MET A 39 -3.16 -5.93 14.62
CA MET A 39 -3.74 -4.63 14.95
C MET A 39 -5.18 -4.51 14.45
N VAL A 40 -5.45 -4.96 13.22
CA VAL A 40 -6.80 -4.90 12.63
C VAL A 40 -7.75 -5.85 13.35
N CYS A 41 -7.32 -7.08 13.64
CA CYS A 41 -8.12 -8.06 14.37
C CYS A 41 -8.46 -7.60 15.80
N ASP A 42 -7.50 -6.99 16.50
CA ASP A 42 -7.68 -6.47 17.88
C ASP A 42 -8.34 -5.08 17.92
N ALA A 43 -8.36 -4.36 16.79
CA ALA A 43 -8.95 -3.03 16.75
C ALA A 43 -10.42 -3.06 17.16
N ARG A 44 -10.83 -1.98 17.83
CA ARG A 44 -12.25 -1.67 18.04
C ARG A 44 -12.94 -1.47 16.69
N GLN A 45 -14.24 -1.18 16.72
CA GLN A 45 -15.06 -0.93 15.53
C GLN A 45 -14.46 0.10 14.55
N PHE A 46 -13.59 1.01 15.02
CA PHE A 46 -12.93 2.00 14.18
C PHE A 46 -11.41 1.95 14.29
N ILE A 47 -10.74 2.09 13.15
CA ILE A 47 -9.30 2.26 13.01
C ILE A 47 -9.00 3.73 12.75
N ALA A 48 -8.12 4.29 13.57
CA ALA A 48 -7.66 5.66 13.45
C ALA A 48 -6.57 5.78 12.38
N VAL A 49 -6.84 6.57 11.33
CA VAL A 49 -5.91 6.87 10.24
C VAL A 49 -5.54 8.35 10.28
N ALA A 50 -4.26 8.65 10.42
CA ALA A 50 -3.70 9.99 10.40
C ALA A 50 -3.22 10.38 9.00
N ALA A 51 -3.22 11.68 8.71
CA ALA A 51 -2.85 12.26 7.40
C ALA A 51 -3.50 11.49 6.24
N ALA A 52 -4.80 11.27 6.37
CA ALA A 52 -5.57 10.42 5.48
C ALA A 52 -6.00 11.20 4.24
N GLN A 53 -5.85 10.55 3.10
CA GLN A 53 -6.38 10.97 1.81
C GLN A 53 -7.37 9.90 1.36
N VAL A 54 -8.51 10.32 0.81
CA VAL A 54 -9.59 9.43 0.40
C VAL A 54 -9.87 9.67 -1.08
N TRP A 55 -9.82 8.60 -1.85
CA TRP A 55 -10.15 8.60 -3.26
C TRP A 55 -11.35 7.70 -3.50
N GLU A 56 -12.15 8.06 -4.48
CA GLU A 56 -13.17 7.18 -5.02
C GLU A 56 -12.50 6.08 -5.85
N ARG A 57 -12.86 4.82 -5.61
CA ARG A 57 -12.23 3.67 -6.26
C ARG A 57 -12.54 3.59 -7.76
N GLN A 58 -13.75 3.98 -8.18
CA GLN A 58 -14.20 3.84 -9.57
C GLN A 58 -13.63 4.95 -10.47
N SER A 59 -13.77 6.22 -10.08
CA SER A 59 -13.28 7.33 -10.91
C SER A 59 -11.84 7.74 -10.62
N GLY A 60 -11.23 7.25 -9.54
CA GLY A 60 -9.90 7.70 -9.10
C GLY A 60 -9.88 9.13 -8.54
N ASN A 61 -11.04 9.77 -8.42
CA ASN A 61 -11.17 11.14 -7.95
C ASN A 61 -10.80 11.26 -6.47
N ASN A 62 -9.96 12.24 -6.13
CA ASN A 62 -9.72 12.58 -4.72
C ASN A 62 -10.98 13.24 -4.15
N LEU A 63 -11.58 12.62 -3.15
CA LEU A 63 -12.80 13.10 -2.51
C LEU A 63 -12.47 14.07 -1.38
N LEU A 64 -11.54 13.69 -0.51
CA LEU A 64 -11.15 14.52 0.62
C LEU A 64 -9.77 14.16 1.16
N GLN A 65 -9.17 15.15 1.82
CA GLN A 65 -7.96 15.00 2.61
C GLN A 65 -8.23 15.54 4.02
N ALA A 66 -7.89 14.74 5.03
CA ALA A 66 -8.08 15.10 6.42
C ALA A 66 -6.86 14.71 7.27
N GLY A 67 -6.59 15.51 8.31
CA GLY A 67 -5.51 15.20 9.25
C GLY A 67 -5.76 13.90 10.03
N PHE A 68 -7.03 13.50 10.16
CA PHE A 68 -7.46 12.33 10.91
C PHE A 68 -8.81 11.82 10.37
N ILE A 69 -8.94 10.50 10.19
CA ILE A 69 -10.19 9.82 9.81
C ILE A 69 -10.32 8.55 10.64
N ASN A 70 -11.53 8.28 11.15
CA ASN A 70 -11.88 6.98 11.70
C ASN A 70 -12.53 6.13 10.60
N VAL A 71 -11.91 5.00 10.27
CA VAL A 71 -12.41 4.05 9.29
C VAL A 71 -13.05 2.87 10.02
N SER A 72 -14.28 2.51 9.65
CA SER A 72 -14.95 1.34 10.23
C SER A 72 -14.18 0.08 9.86
N ARG A 73 -13.83 -0.75 10.85
CA ARG A 73 -13.09 -2.00 10.64
C ARG A 73 -13.91 -3.00 9.80
N ASP A 74 -15.21 -3.07 10.04
CA ASP A 74 -16.11 -4.00 9.35
C ASP A 74 -16.31 -3.66 7.87
N GLU A 75 -16.02 -2.42 7.46
CA GLU A 75 -16.11 -1.96 6.06
C GLU A 75 -14.77 -2.08 5.31
N ILE A 76 -13.71 -2.57 5.98
CA ILE A 76 -12.40 -2.79 5.37
C ILE A 76 -12.44 -4.11 4.61
N GLU A 77 -12.33 -4.04 3.29
CA GLU A 77 -12.17 -5.23 2.46
C GLU A 77 -10.70 -5.68 2.44
N ILE A 78 -9.78 -4.72 2.28
CA ILE A 78 -8.34 -4.98 2.21
C ILE A 78 -7.59 -3.88 2.94
N ILE A 79 -6.58 -4.27 3.71
CA ILE A 79 -5.61 -3.36 4.32
C ILE A 79 -4.20 -3.89 4.09
N LEU A 80 -3.32 -3.01 3.64
CA LEU A 80 -1.96 -3.38 3.28
C LEU A 80 -0.97 -2.24 3.59
N PRO A 81 0.28 -2.58 3.97
CA PRO A 81 1.32 -1.58 4.17
C PRO A 81 1.70 -0.96 2.82
N ALA A 82 1.77 0.37 2.76
CA ALA A 82 2.00 1.08 1.51
C ALA A 82 3.42 0.91 0.94
N ASP A 83 4.36 0.37 1.73
CA ASP A 83 5.73 0.09 1.30
C ASP A 83 5.80 -1.10 0.33
N GLU A 84 4.85 -2.04 0.45
CA GLU A 84 4.78 -3.24 -0.38
C GLU A 84 3.98 -3.03 -1.66
N VAL A 85 3.53 -1.80 -1.93
CA VAL A 85 2.56 -1.50 -3.00
C VAL A 85 3.08 -0.41 -3.91
N ASP A 86 3.48 -0.80 -5.12
CA ASP A 86 3.57 0.14 -6.23
C ASP A 86 2.16 0.44 -6.75
N CYS A 87 1.55 1.52 -6.24
CA CYS A 87 0.32 2.03 -6.84
C CYS A 87 0.67 3.06 -7.91
N SER A 88 1.17 2.61 -9.05
CA SER A 88 1.06 3.39 -10.27
C SER A 88 -0.43 3.67 -10.53
N VAL A 89 -0.77 4.96 -10.61
CA VAL A 89 -2.14 5.51 -10.54
C VAL A 89 -3.00 5.13 -11.76
N ASP A 90 -2.44 4.42 -12.74
CA ASP A 90 -3.10 4.08 -14.00
C ASP A 90 -3.77 2.69 -14.06
N ASP A 91 -3.52 1.75 -13.13
CA ASP A 91 -3.97 0.36 -13.36
C ASP A 91 -5.30 -0.04 -12.68
N ILE A 92 -5.85 0.76 -11.75
CA ILE A 92 -7.10 0.39 -11.03
C ILE A 92 -8.38 0.91 -11.72
N GLY A 93 -8.25 1.65 -12.83
CA GLY A 93 -9.38 1.99 -13.71
C GLY A 93 -9.92 0.83 -14.55
N SER A 94 -9.39 -0.40 -14.40
CA SER A 94 -9.72 -1.55 -15.27
C SER A 94 -10.16 -2.79 -14.50
N LEU A 95 -11.08 -2.66 -13.54
CA LEU A 95 -11.94 -3.80 -13.15
C LEU A 95 -13.00 -4.13 -14.23
N GLY A 96 -12.85 -3.61 -15.45
CA GLY A 96 -13.65 -3.91 -16.63
C GLY A 96 -12.94 -4.71 -17.74
N THR A 97 -11.63 -4.99 -17.68
CA THR A 97 -10.94 -5.64 -18.82
C THR A 97 -9.93 -6.74 -18.46
N TRP A 98 -9.83 -7.20 -17.21
CA TRP A 98 -8.89 -8.27 -16.85
C TRP A 98 -9.29 -9.72 -17.21
N MET A 99 -10.21 -9.91 -18.17
CA MET A 99 -10.45 -11.23 -18.79
C MET A 99 -9.73 -11.45 -20.12
N VAL A 100 -8.90 -10.52 -20.61
CA VAL A 100 -8.17 -10.73 -21.87
C VAL A 100 -6.71 -10.31 -21.75
N GLN A 101 -5.89 -11.16 -21.12
CA GLN A 101 -4.58 -11.59 -21.60
C GLN A 101 -3.86 -12.39 -20.50
N GLN A 102 -4.19 -13.67 -20.38
CA GLN A 102 -3.14 -14.65 -20.10
C GLN A 102 -2.62 -15.12 -21.45
N GLY A 103 -1.38 -14.74 -21.76
CA GLY A 103 -0.71 -15.17 -22.98
C GLY A 103 0.61 -14.46 -23.22
N GLN A 104 1.65 -14.90 -22.50
CA GLN A 104 3.09 -14.69 -22.77
C GLN A 104 3.59 -13.25 -22.59
N LYS A 105 4.65 -12.96 -21.82
CA LYS A 105 5.93 -13.68 -21.78
C LYS A 105 6.70 -13.28 -20.51
N CYS A 106 7.05 -14.27 -19.67
CA CYS A 106 8.28 -14.22 -18.90
C CYS A 106 9.41 -14.46 -19.90
N GLU A 107 10.40 -13.58 -19.96
CA GLU A 107 11.72 -13.93 -20.46
C GLU A 107 12.75 -13.51 -19.42
N ASP A 108 13.35 -14.54 -18.84
CA ASP A 108 14.45 -14.55 -17.90
C ASP A 108 15.59 -13.59 -18.25
N GLU A 109 16.10 -12.94 -17.21
CA GLU A 109 17.43 -12.36 -17.15
C GLU A 109 18.48 -13.48 -17.36
N GLN A 110 19.13 -13.49 -18.53
CA GLN A 110 20.35 -14.27 -18.73
C GLN A 110 21.58 -13.39 -18.61
N PHE A 111 22.17 -13.46 -17.43
CA PHE A 111 23.54 -13.11 -17.10
C PHE A 111 24.50 -13.87 -18.05
N HIS A 112 25.32 -13.17 -18.82
CA HIS A 112 26.49 -13.76 -19.49
C HIS A 112 27.75 -12.96 -19.15
N PRO A 113 28.82 -13.62 -18.66
CA PRO A 113 30.10 -12.97 -18.38
C PRO A 113 30.89 -12.70 -19.67
N GLN A 114 31.69 -11.63 -19.66
CA GLN A 114 32.67 -11.27 -20.69
C GLN A 114 33.58 -12.44 -21.09
N LEU A 115 34.00 -12.46 -22.36
CA LEU A 115 35.34 -12.89 -22.79
C LEU A 115 35.67 -12.31 -24.18
N ASP A 116 36.68 -11.44 -24.20
CA ASP A 116 37.48 -10.99 -25.35
C ASP A 116 37.97 -12.15 -26.22
N VAL A 117 37.88 -12.03 -27.55
CA VAL A 117 38.91 -12.52 -28.49
C VAL A 117 38.92 -11.65 -29.76
N ASP A 118 40.02 -10.92 -29.98
CA ASP A 118 40.43 -10.30 -31.24
C ASP A 118 40.56 -11.32 -32.39
N ILE A 119 39.94 -11.05 -33.55
CA ILE A 119 40.32 -11.68 -34.82
C ILE A 119 40.32 -10.63 -35.93
N ASP A 120 41.53 -10.32 -36.40
CA ASP A 120 41.91 -9.53 -37.57
C ASP A 120 41.58 -10.28 -38.87
N VAL A 121 41.03 -9.60 -39.88
CA VAL A 121 40.92 -10.13 -41.25
C VAL A 121 41.11 -9.02 -42.30
N ASP A 122 42.31 -9.04 -42.89
CA ASP A 122 42.79 -8.65 -44.24
C ASP A 122 42.34 -7.32 -44.88
#